data_AF-A0A8D6U6Y8-F1
#
_entry.id   AF-A0A8D6U6Y8-F1
#
_cell.length_a   1.000
_cell.length_b   1.000
_cell.length_c   1.000
_cell.angle_alpha   90.00
_cell.angle_beta   90.00
_cell.angle_gamma   90.00
#
_symmetry.space_group_name_H-M   'P 1'
#
loop_
_entity.id
_entity.type
_entity.pdbx_description
1 polymer ?
#
loop_
_entity_poly.entity_id
_entity_poly.type
_entity_poly.pdbx_seq_one_letter_code
_entity_poly.pdbx_strand_id
1 'polypeptide(L)' 'MDMSGSYMPLVRRLFLNAQIIIDCFHIIQQLDRAFLKTRIAIMNQFNKNSLPY' A
#
# COMPACT_ATOMS: atom_id res chain seq x y z
N MET A 1 9.27 -0.29 1.65
CA MET A 1 8.46 -1.39 1.06
C MET A 1 9.32 -1.97 -0.03
N ASP A 2 9.67 -3.24 0.11
CA ASP A 2 10.72 -3.94 -0.66
C ASP A 2 10.25 -4.33 -2.07
N MET A 3 9.31 -3.56 -2.60
CA MET A 3 8.70 -3.71 -3.92
C MET A 3 8.78 -2.40 -4.70
N SER A 4 9.88 -1.65 -4.53
CA SER A 4 10.14 -0.55 -5.46
C SER A 4 10.38 -1.14 -6.84
N GLY A 5 9.64 -0.65 -7.84
CA GLY A 5 9.79 -1.05 -9.24
C GLY A 5 11.21 -0.82 -9.78
N SER A 6 12.00 0.05 -9.13
CA SER A 6 13.42 0.28 -9.41
C SER A 6 14.29 -0.97 -9.26
N TYR A 7 13.88 -1.96 -8.46
CA TYR A 7 14.64 -3.18 -8.27
C TYR A 7 14.35 -4.25 -9.33
N MET A 8 13.21 -4.18 -10.04
CA MET A 8 12.83 -5.18 -11.04
C MET A 8 13.85 -5.32 -12.18
N PRO A 9 14.41 -4.24 -12.75
CA PRO A 9 15.45 -4.35 -13.80
C PRO A 9 16.75 -4.94 -13.26
N LEU A 10 17.13 -4.60 -12.02
CA LEU A 10 18.36 -5.07 -11.39
C LEU A 10 18.27 -6.56 -11.06
N VAL A 11 17.16 -7.00 -10.47
CA VAL A 11 16.91 -8.42 -10.14
C VAL A 11 16.90 -9.27 -11.41
N ARG A 12 16.26 -8.81 -12.50
CA ARG A 12 16.28 -9.52 -13.78
C ARG A 12 17.68 -9.63 -14.40
N ARG A 13 18.56 -8.65 -14.17
CA ARG A 13 19.93 -8.66 -14.70
C ARG A 13 20.86 -9.55 -13.88
N LEU A 14 20.71 -9.58 -12.56
CA LEU A 14 21.57 -10.36 -11.66
C LEU A 14 21.08 -11.80 -11.49
N PHE A 15 19.77 -12.03 -11.59
CA PHE A 15 19.13 -13.32 -11.39
C PHE A 15 18.21 -13.64 -12.57
N LEU A 16 18.80 -14.09 -13.67
CA LEU A 16 18.12 -14.36 -14.94
C LEU A 16 16.98 -15.40 -14.84
N ASN A 17 17.02 -16.29 -13.85
CA ASN A 17 16.05 -17.38 -13.66
C ASN A 17 15.27 -17.29 -12.34
N ALA A 18 15.42 -16.22 -11.55
CA ALA A 18 14.71 -16.10 -10.29
C ALA A 18 13.24 -15.72 -10.51
N GLN A 19 12.34 -16.42 -9.82
CA GLN A 19 10.93 -16.04 -9.76
C GLN A 19 10.75 -14.94 -8.72
N ILE A 20 10.14 -13.82 -9.15
CA ILE A 20 9.80 -12.74 -8.24
C ILE A 20 8.52 -13.14 -7.52
N ILE A 21 8.63 -13.52 -6.25
CA ILE A 21 7.49 -13.84 -5.39
C ILE A 21 7.19 -12.61 -4.55
N ILE A 22 5.97 -12.10 -4.70
CA ILE A 22 5.44 -11.00 -3.91
C ILE A 22 4.91 -11.60 -2.61
N ASP A 23 5.48 -11.20 -1.47
CA ASP A 23 4.99 -11.61 -0.16
C ASP A 23 3.57 -11.04 0.10
N CYS A 24 2.64 -11.92 0.45
CA CYS A 24 1.25 -11.60 0.79
C CYS A 24 1.15 -10.54 1.89
N PHE A 25 2.10 -10.47 2.83
CA PHE A 25 2.12 -9.44 3.86
C PHE A 25 2.15 -8.03 3.24
N HIS A 26 2.97 -7.84 2.21
CA HIS A 26 3.08 -6.57 1.51
C HIS A 26 1.80 -6.20 0.74
N ILE A 27 1.08 -7.19 0.21
CA ILE A 27 -0.22 -6.97 -0.45
C ILE A 27 -1.26 -6.53 0.58
N ILE A 28 -1.41 -7.29 1.67
CA ILE A 28 -2.38 -7.01 2.74
C ILE A 28 -2.11 -5.65 3.36
N GLN A 29 -0.84 -5.32 3.63
CA GLN A 29 -0.46 -4.04 4.20
C GLN A 29 -0.76 -2.85 3.26
N GLN A 30 -0.59 -3.01 1.95
CA GLN A 30 -0.95 -1.97 0.99
C GLN A 30 -2.45 -1.75 0.92
N LEU A 31 -3.23 -2.85 0.90
CA LEU A 31 -4.68 -2.78 0.93
C LEU A 31 -5.17 -2.10 2.22
N ASP A 32 -4.68 -2.52 3.38
CA ASP A 32 -5.06 -1.94 4.67
C ASP A 32 -4.80 -0.41 4.71
N ARG A 33 -3.62 0.02 4.25
CA ARG A 33 -3.29 1.45 4.13
C ARG A 33 -4.22 2.19 3.17
N ALA A 34 -4.59 1.57 2.04
CA ALA A 34 -5.53 2.17 1.08
C ALA A 34 -6.93 2.32 1.70
N PHE A 35 -7.44 1.29 2.37
CA PHE A 35 -8.71 1.35 3.09
C PHE A 35 -8.71 2.40 4.20
N LEU A 36 -7.62 2.49 4.98
CA LEU A 36 -7.49 3.51 6.02
C LEU A 36 -7.53 4.93 5.44
N LYS A 37 -6.83 5.18 4.32
CA LYS A 37 -6.88 6.48 3.63
C LYS A 37 -8.28 6.80 3.13
N THR A 38 -8.95 5.84 2.51
CA THR A 38 -10.34 5.99 2.05
C THR A 38 -11.28 6.30 3.20
N ARG A 39 -11.16 5.57 4.32
CA ARG A 39 -11.94 5.81 5.54
C ARG A 39 -11.72 7.22 6.06
N ILE A 40 -10.48 7.66 6.21
CA ILE A 40 -10.15 9.01 6.69
C ILE A 40 -10.71 10.07 5.74
N ALA A 41 -10.55 9.88 4.42
CA ALA A 41 -11.08 10.80 3.42
C ALA A 41 -12.61 10.93 3.54
N ILE A 42 -13.32 9.81 3.65
CA ILE A 42 -14.77 9.79 3.86
C ILE A 42 -15.14 10.47 5.19
N MET A 43 -14.46 10.14 6.30
CA MET A 43 -14.73 10.74 7.60
C MET A 43 -14.52 12.26 7.61
N ASN A 44 -13.53 12.76 6.87
CA ASN A 44 -13.26 14.19 6.75
C ASN A 44 -14.25 14.92 5.83
N GLN A 45 -15.03 14.22 5.01
CA GLN A 45 -16.12 14.83 4.22
C GLN A 45 -17.33 15.15 5.10
N PHE A 46 -17.55 14.42 6.19
CA PHE A 46 -18.61 14.72 7.13
C PHE A 46 -18.18 15.86 8.04
N ASN A 47 -19.05 16.88 8.16
CA ASN A 47 -18.79 18.05 8.98
C ASN A 47 -18.65 17.63 10.46
N LYS A 48 -17.48 17.90 11.07
CA LYS A 48 -17.20 17.61 12.49
C LYS A 48 -17.91 18.57 13.46
N ASN A 49 -18.82 19.40 12.96
CA ASN A 49 -19.76 20.16 13.77
C ASN A 49 -20.84 19.23 14.38
N SER A 50 -20.43 18.13 15.01
CA SER A 50 -21.27 17.52 16.04
C SER A 50 -21.38 18.56 17.15
N LEU A 51 -22.62 18.95 17.44
CA LEU A 51 -23.01 19.92 18.45
C LEU A 51 -22.12 19.81 19.71
N PRO A 52 -21.63 20.93 20.27
CA PRO A 52 -21.02 20.89 21.59
C PRO A 52 -22.10 20.39 22.55
N TYR A 53 -21.86 19.23 23.15
CA TYR A 53 -22.58 18.82 24.35
C TYR A 53 -22.12 19.70 25.50
#